data_AF-A0A1B3W8H9-F1
#
_entry.id   AF-A0A1B3W8H9-F1
#
_cell.length_a   1.000
_cell.length_b   1.000
_cell.length_c   1.000
_cell.angle_alpha   90.00
_cell.angle_beta   90.00
_cell.angle_gamma   90.00
#
_symmetry.space_group_name_H-M   'P 1'
#
loop_
_entity.id
_entity.type
_entity.pdbx_description
1 polymer ?
#
loop_
_entity_poly.entity_id
_entity_poly.type
_entity_poly.pdbx_seq_one_letter_code
_entity_poly.pdbx_strand_id
1 'polypeptide(L)'
;MRITPLILTLLLAAAPAFAGLSGPDLRTAPRADVEAALPDAHPSAYFHYAERLYAEDDREEAITWMYVGRIRYLLHLHSNPVGADEDTEEFRKLTAAVLYPAMEWASDDIDMLIGRLEAALAWDAEHPNGFTPRDSFKAQWEHARADVQRLRDELHARRDDIRAAQEAERDGG
;
A
#
# COMPACT_ATOMS: atom_id res chain seq x y z
N MET A 1 68.30 4.38 3.72
CA MET A 1 67.41 4.79 2.62
C MET A 1 66.42 3.67 2.36
N ARG A 2 65.13 3.89 2.70
CA ARG A 2 63.88 3.22 2.28
C ARG A 2 62.85 3.40 3.39
N ILE A 3 62.09 4.48 3.29
CA ILE A 3 60.89 4.73 4.10
C ILE A 3 59.73 4.18 3.26
N THR A 4 59.08 3.14 3.75
CA THR A 4 57.89 2.54 3.16
C THR A 4 56.69 3.41 3.50
N PRO A 5 55.88 3.93 2.56
CA PRO A 5 54.67 4.65 2.92
C PRO A 5 53.56 3.65 3.25
N LEU A 6 53.14 3.66 4.52
CA LEU A 6 51.90 3.05 4.99
C LEU A 6 50.75 3.91 4.46
N ILE A 7 50.06 3.44 3.42
CA ILE A 7 48.84 4.07 2.91
C ILE A 7 47.73 3.78 3.90
N LEU A 8 47.37 4.79 4.69
CA LEU A 8 46.22 4.79 5.58
C LEU A 8 44.96 5.08 4.73
N THR A 9 44.27 4.03 4.31
CA THR A 9 42.99 4.16 3.61
C THR A 9 41.92 4.58 4.61
N LEU A 10 41.55 5.85 4.58
CA LEU A 10 40.43 6.41 5.32
C LEU A 10 39.12 5.86 4.73
N LEU A 11 38.50 4.88 5.38
CA LEU A 11 37.12 4.46 5.06
C LEU A 11 36.17 5.58 5.52
N LEU A 12 35.74 6.40 4.56
CA LEU A 12 34.65 7.35 4.75
C LEU A 12 33.36 6.53 4.85
N ALA A 13 32.88 6.31 6.08
CA ALA A 13 31.54 5.78 6.30
C ALA A 13 30.53 6.85 5.85
N ALA A 14 29.99 6.68 4.64
CA ALA A 14 28.84 7.43 4.20
C ALA A 14 27.65 7.00 5.07
N ALA A 15 27.21 7.88 5.97
CA ALA A 15 25.90 7.74 6.57
C ALA A 15 24.85 7.87 5.45
N PRO A 16 23.85 6.96 5.34
CA PRO A 16 22.76 7.18 4.41
C PRO A 16 21.96 8.38 4.92
N ALA A 17 22.02 9.47 4.18
CA ALA A 17 21.10 10.58 4.33
C ALA A 17 19.70 10.07 3.98
N PHE A 18 18.87 9.83 4.99
CA PHE A 18 17.42 9.72 4.80
C PHE A 18 16.88 11.11 4.49
N ALA A 19 17.06 11.54 3.24
CA ALA A 19 16.60 12.81 2.73
C ALA A 19 15.91 12.56 1.38
N GLY A 20 14.58 12.56 1.42
CA GLY A 20 13.72 12.56 0.23
C GLY A 20 13.46 11.18 -0.35
N LEU A 21 12.18 10.91 -0.62
CA LEU A 21 11.76 9.85 -1.53
C LEU A 21 12.58 9.95 -2.83
N SER A 22 13.52 9.05 -3.00
CA SER A 22 14.15 8.75 -4.28
C SER A 22 14.16 7.23 -4.43
N GLY A 23 12.98 6.63 -4.24
CA GLY A 23 12.65 5.44 -4.99
C GLY A 23 12.64 5.78 -6.49
N PRO A 24 12.65 4.77 -7.37
CA PRO A 24 12.42 4.99 -8.80
C PRO A 24 11.25 5.95 -9.00
N ASP A 25 11.35 6.87 -9.97
CA ASP A 25 10.27 7.80 -10.27
C ASP A 25 8.98 6.99 -10.46
N LEU A 26 8.08 7.08 -9.47
CA LEU A 26 6.88 6.25 -9.38
C LEU A 26 6.07 6.33 -10.66
N ARG A 27 6.20 7.42 -11.43
CA ARG A 27 5.48 7.67 -12.68
C ARG A 27 6.11 6.99 -13.90
N THR A 28 7.42 6.83 -13.95
CA THR A 28 8.13 6.45 -15.19
C THR A 28 8.96 5.19 -15.07
N ALA A 29 9.29 4.75 -13.87
CA ALA A 29 10.10 3.57 -13.66
C ALA A 29 9.36 2.28 -14.01
N PRO A 30 10.09 1.19 -14.33
CA PRO A 30 9.52 -0.14 -14.46
C PRO A 30 8.74 -0.53 -13.20
N ARG A 31 7.56 -1.15 -13.37
CA ARG A 31 6.67 -1.53 -12.26
C ARG A 31 7.38 -2.43 -11.24
N ALA A 32 8.11 -3.43 -11.71
CA ALA A 32 8.88 -4.32 -10.83
C ALA A 32 9.88 -3.59 -9.92
N ASP A 33 10.52 -2.51 -10.42
CA ASP A 33 11.45 -1.72 -9.63
C ASP A 33 10.71 -0.88 -8.57
N VAL A 34 9.53 -0.36 -8.91
CA VAL A 34 8.65 0.33 -7.95
C VAL A 34 8.19 -0.63 -6.87
N GLU A 35 7.62 -1.77 -7.24
CA GLU A 35 7.10 -2.79 -6.33
C GLU A 35 8.18 -3.35 -5.40
N ALA A 36 9.41 -3.54 -5.89
CA ALA A 36 10.54 -3.97 -5.09
C ALA A 36 10.98 -2.91 -4.05
N ALA A 37 10.75 -1.63 -4.32
CA ALA A 37 11.08 -0.53 -3.40
C ALA A 37 9.96 -0.21 -2.38
N LEU A 38 8.71 -0.60 -2.68
CA LEU A 38 7.55 -0.33 -1.82
C LEU A 38 7.71 -0.82 -0.37
N PRO A 39 8.26 -2.02 -0.08
CA PRO A 39 8.41 -2.54 1.28
C PRO A 39 9.06 -1.58 2.29
N ASP A 40 9.96 -0.72 1.83
CA ASP A 40 10.75 0.22 2.63
C ASP A 40 10.29 1.69 2.45
N ALA A 41 9.30 1.94 1.60
CA ALA A 41 8.81 3.28 1.28
C ALA A 41 7.78 3.80 2.30
N HIS A 42 7.61 5.12 2.34
CA HIS A 42 6.49 5.75 3.05
C HIS A 42 5.16 5.20 2.53
N PRO A 43 4.15 4.95 3.39
CA PRO A 43 2.89 4.32 2.96
C PRO A 43 2.09 5.14 1.91
N SER A 44 2.33 6.45 1.76
CA SER A 44 1.75 7.24 0.66
C SER A 44 2.19 6.78 -0.74
N ALA A 45 3.37 6.17 -0.87
CA ALA A 45 3.88 5.68 -2.15
C ALA A 45 2.96 4.62 -2.79
N TYR A 46 2.30 3.81 -1.95
CA TYR A 46 1.33 2.81 -2.41
C TYR A 46 0.11 3.43 -3.08
N PHE A 47 -0.39 4.55 -2.55
CA PHE A 47 -1.52 5.26 -3.12
C PHE A 47 -1.13 5.92 -4.44
N HIS A 48 0.03 6.56 -4.52
CA HIS A 48 0.52 7.13 -5.78
C HIS A 48 0.79 6.06 -6.84
N TYR A 49 1.24 4.88 -6.42
CA TYR A 49 1.39 3.76 -7.34
C TYR A 49 0.03 3.24 -7.83
N ALA A 50 -0.97 3.14 -6.94
CA ALA A 50 -2.34 2.83 -7.33
C ALA A 50 -2.93 3.88 -8.29
N GLU A 51 -2.71 5.17 -8.06
CA GLU A 51 -3.13 6.24 -8.99
C GLU A 51 -2.52 6.06 -10.38
N ARG A 52 -1.23 5.70 -10.45
CA ARG A 52 -0.57 5.38 -11.72
C ARG A 52 -1.21 4.17 -12.39
N LEU A 53 -1.42 3.08 -11.67
CA LEU A 53 -2.02 1.87 -12.22
C LEU A 53 -3.43 2.14 -12.76
N TYR A 54 -4.22 2.98 -12.06
CA TYR A 54 -5.49 3.48 -12.59
C TYR A 54 -5.35 4.24 -13.91
N ALA A 55 -4.36 5.13 -14.02
CA ALA A 55 -4.11 5.89 -15.25
C ALA A 55 -3.61 4.99 -16.40
N GLU A 56 -3.01 3.85 -16.07
CA GLU A 56 -2.56 2.81 -17.01
C GLU A 56 -3.65 1.75 -17.31
N ASP A 57 -4.88 1.97 -16.83
CA ASP A 57 -6.04 1.07 -16.94
C ASP A 57 -5.88 -0.31 -16.27
N ASP A 58 -4.91 -0.43 -15.37
CA ASP A 58 -4.69 -1.63 -14.54
C ASP A 58 -5.38 -1.50 -13.19
N ARG A 59 -6.71 -1.46 -13.23
CA ARG A 59 -7.57 -1.10 -12.10
C ARG A 59 -7.59 -2.16 -11.01
N GLU A 60 -7.54 -3.42 -11.38
CA GLU A 60 -7.49 -4.55 -10.44
C GLU A 60 -6.24 -4.50 -9.56
N GLU A 61 -5.09 -4.25 -10.20
CA GLU A 61 -3.82 -4.13 -9.51
C GLU A 61 -3.79 -2.86 -8.66
N ALA A 62 -4.36 -1.75 -9.16
CA ALA A 62 -4.51 -0.52 -8.40
C ALA A 62 -5.29 -0.71 -7.09
N ILE A 63 -6.39 -1.48 -7.10
CA ILE A 63 -7.16 -1.82 -5.88
C ILE A 63 -6.28 -2.57 -4.89
N THR A 64 -5.50 -3.54 -5.38
CA THR A 64 -4.58 -4.33 -4.55
C THR A 64 -3.59 -3.42 -3.83
N TRP A 65 -2.86 -2.59 -4.57
CA TRP A 65 -1.85 -1.71 -4.00
C TRP A 65 -2.44 -0.62 -3.10
N MET A 66 -3.63 -0.12 -3.41
CA MET A 66 -4.33 0.79 -2.52
C MET A 66 -4.67 0.13 -1.18
N TYR A 67 -5.17 -1.12 -1.16
CA TYR A 67 -5.47 -1.80 0.10
C TYR A 67 -4.20 -2.20 0.89
N VAL A 68 -3.11 -2.58 0.21
CA VAL A 68 -1.79 -2.74 0.86
C VAL A 68 -1.36 -1.42 1.49
N GLY A 69 -1.45 -0.32 0.73
CA GLY A 69 -1.17 1.03 1.20
C GLY A 69 -2.00 1.40 2.42
N ARG A 70 -3.31 1.11 2.42
CA ARG A 70 -4.20 1.38 3.54
C ARG A 70 -3.77 0.66 4.81
N ILE A 71 -3.41 -0.63 4.72
CA ILE A 71 -2.91 -1.39 5.89
C ILE A 71 -1.63 -0.75 6.44
N ARG A 72 -0.67 -0.44 5.56
CA ARG A 72 0.62 0.13 5.95
C ARG A 72 0.51 1.55 6.49
N TYR A 73 -0.38 2.36 5.93
CA TYR A 73 -0.62 3.72 6.37
C TYR A 73 -1.31 3.74 7.74
N LEU A 74 -2.34 2.92 7.94
CA LEU A 74 -2.98 2.82 9.26
C LEU A 74 -2.02 2.30 10.32
N LEU A 75 -1.18 1.30 10.00
CA LEU A 75 -0.11 0.88 10.89
C LEU A 75 0.80 2.07 11.27
N HIS A 76 1.22 2.86 10.28
CA HIS A 76 2.06 4.03 10.50
C HIS A 76 1.41 5.06 11.44
N LEU A 77 0.16 5.43 11.17
CA LEU A 77 -0.61 6.40 11.97
C LEU A 77 -0.82 5.91 13.41
N HIS A 78 -1.20 4.64 13.59
CA HIS A 78 -1.44 4.08 14.91
C HIS A 78 -0.16 3.87 15.72
N SER A 79 1.00 3.81 15.06
CA SER A 79 2.30 3.63 15.69
C SER A 79 2.97 4.96 16.05
N ASN A 80 2.56 6.07 15.42
CA ASN A 80 3.14 7.40 15.61
C ASN A 80 2.07 8.45 15.95
N PRO A 81 1.42 8.36 17.13
CA PRO A 81 0.27 9.21 17.46
C PRO A 81 0.63 10.69 17.75
N VAL A 82 1.90 11.01 17.98
CA VAL A 82 2.34 12.39 18.27
C VAL A 82 2.71 13.07 16.95
N GLY A 83 1.94 14.08 16.53
CA GLY A 83 2.16 14.82 15.28
C GLY A 83 1.48 14.21 14.05
N ALA A 84 0.58 13.25 14.24
CA ALA A 84 -0.13 12.53 13.17
C ALA A 84 -1.11 13.38 12.34
N ASP A 85 -1.29 14.67 12.63
CA ASP A 85 -2.33 15.49 12.01
C ASP A 85 -2.10 15.66 10.50
N GLU A 86 -0.86 15.90 10.08
CA GLU A 86 -0.51 16.06 8.66
C GLU A 86 -0.66 14.74 7.89
N ASP A 87 -0.12 13.64 8.43
CA ASP A 87 -0.21 12.31 7.82
C ASP A 87 -1.65 11.77 7.80
N THR A 88 -2.46 12.10 8.81
CA THR A 88 -3.89 11.74 8.83
C THR A 88 -4.65 12.45 7.71
N GLU A 89 -4.35 13.74 7.50
CA GLU A 89 -4.97 14.52 6.45
C GLU A 89 -4.51 14.06 5.05
N GLU A 90 -3.23 13.72 4.89
CA GLU A 90 -2.71 13.12 3.65
C GLU A 90 -3.37 11.77 3.37
N PHE A 91 -3.41 10.86 4.34
CA PHE A 91 -4.09 9.57 4.24
C PHE A 91 -5.55 9.70 3.80
N ARG A 92 -6.28 10.64 4.42
CA ARG A 92 -7.68 10.91 4.08
C ARG A 92 -7.84 11.38 2.63
N LYS A 93 -6.96 12.28 2.16
CA LYS A 93 -6.96 12.77 0.77
C LYS A 93 -6.67 11.65 -0.22
N LEU A 94 -5.58 10.89 0.00
CA LEU A 94 -5.16 9.81 -0.89
C LEU A 94 -6.21 8.70 -0.95
N THR A 95 -6.77 8.33 0.20
CA THR A 95 -7.85 7.35 0.26
C THR A 95 -9.06 7.83 -0.54
N ALA A 96 -9.50 9.08 -0.37
CA ALA A 96 -10.62 9.60 -1.16
C ALA A 96 -10.32 9.64 -2.66
N ALA A 97 -9.10 10.02 -3.06
CA ALA A 97 -8.71 10.12 -4.47
C ALA A 97 -8.73 8.76 -5.19
N VAL A 98 -8.33 7.68 -4.51
CA VAL A 98 -8.21 6.35 -5.12
C VAL A 98 -9.43 5.47 -4.84
N LEU A 99 -9.96 5.48 -3.61
CA LEU A 99 -11.02 4.56 -3.18
C LEU A 99 -12.35 4.80 -3.90
N TYR A 100 -12.77 6.05 -4.10
CA TYR A 100 -14.07 6.30 -4.74
C TYR A 100 -14.13 5.80 -6.19
N PRO A 101 -13.18 6.17 -7.08
CA PRO A 101 -13.14 5.60 -8.44
C PRO A 101 -12.96 4.08 -8.43
N ALA A 102 -12.21 3.56 -7.46
CA ALA A 102 -11.99 2.14 -7.33
C ALA A 102 -13.26 1.36 -6.99
N MET A 103 -14.05 1.85 -6.05
CA MET A 103 -15.27 1.19 -5.61
C MET A 103 -16.41 1.32 -6.62
N GLU A 104 -16.49 2.43 -7.36
CA GLU A 104 -17.44 2.56 -8.48
C GLU A 104 -17.21 1.47 -9.54
N TRP A 105 -15.96 1.15 -9.83
CA TRP A 105 -15.62 0.08 -10.79
C TRP A 105 -15.72 -1.32 -10.17
N ALA A 106 -15.21 -1.49 -8.94
CA ALA A 106 -15.16 -2.80 -8.30
C ALA A 106 -16.52 -3.30 -7.81
N SER A 107 -17.51 -2.42 -7.67
CA SER A 107 -18.87 -2.82 -7.26
C SER A 107 -19.58 -3.69 -8.29
N ASP A 108 -19.12 -3.74 -9.54
CA ASP A 108 -19.72 -4.55 -10.61
C ASP A 108 -19.24 -6.01 -10.57
N ASP A 109 -18.08 -6.28 -9.95
CA ASP A 109 -17.52 -7.63 -9.82
C ASP A 109 -17.03 -7.88 -8.38
N ILE A 110 -17.94 -8.41 -7.56
CA ILE A 110 -17.67 -8.68 -6.14
C ILE A 110 -16.62 -9.79 -5.96
N ASP A 111 -16.60 -10.80 -6.83
CA ASP A 111 -15.63 -11.89 -6.72
C ASP A 111 -14.21 -11.38 -7.01
N MET A 112 -14.06 -10.49 -8.00
CA MET A 112 -12.80 -9.77 -8.25
C MET A 112 -12.40 -8.94 -7.03
N LEU A 113 -13.29 -8.12 -6.49
CA LEU A 113 -12.99 -7.25 -5.34
C LEU A 113 -12.51 -8.06 -4.12
N ILE A 114 -13.21 -9.15 -3.80
CA ILE A 114 -12.81 -10.10 -2.76
C ILE A 114 -11.40 -10.62 -3.02
N GLY A 115 -11.11 -11.04 -4.26
CA GLY A 115 -9.79 -11.54 -4.65
C GLY A 115 -8.68 -10.51 -4.47
N ARG A 116 -8.94 -9.22 -4.78
CA ARG A 116 -7.94 -8.15 -4.59
C ARG A 116 -7.70 -7.83 -3.10
N LEU A 117 -8.74 -7.88 -2.27
CA LEU A 117 -8.62 -7.74 -0.81
C LEU A 117 -7.77 -8.89 -0.21
N GLU A 118 -7.99 -10.11 -0.67
CA GLU A 118 -7.20 -11.28 -0.27
C GLU A 118 -5.74 -11.16 -0.71
N ALA A 119 -5.49 -10.72 -1.95
CA ALA A 119 -4.15 -10.47 -2.46
C ALA A 119 -3.41 -9.41 -1.64
N ALA A 120 -4.07 -8.31 -1.29
CA ALA A 120 -3.48 -7.26 -0.46
C ALA A 120 -3.12 -7.78 0.95
N LEU A 121 -4.01 -8.56 1.57
CA LEU A 121 -3.78 -9.16 2.89
C LEU A 121 -2.65 -10.19 2.86
N ALA A 122 -2.55 -11.00 1.81
CA ALA A 122 -1.48 -11.98 1.63
C ALA A 122 -0.13 -11.28 1.44
N TRP A 123 -0.08 -10.30 0.53
CA TRP A 123 1.13 -9.55 0.23
C TRP A 123 1.69 -8.85 1.48
N ASP A 124 0.85 -8.16 2.26
CA ASP A 124 1.27 -7.52 3.51
C ASP A 124 1.79 -8.52 4.55
N ALA A 125 1.27 -9.75 4.58
CA ALA A 125 1.75 -10.79 5.50
C ALA A 125 3.12 -11.35 5.08
N GLU A 126 3.36 -11.46 3.78
CA GLU A 126 4.59 -12.03 3.22
C GLU A 126 5.76 -11.04 3.21
N HIS A 127 5.48 -9.74 3.11
CA HIS A 127 6.52 -8.72 2.95
C HIS A 127 6.82 -7.99 4.26
N PRO A 128 8.10 -7.76 4.59
CA PRO A 128 8.45 -6.89 5.70
C PRO A 128 7.97 -5.46 5.44
N ASN A 129 7.79 -4.70 6.53
CA ASN A 129 7.53 -3.27 6.47
C ASN A 129 8.75 -2.54 7.05
N GLY A 130 9.67 -2.12 6.19
CA GLY A 130 10.89 -1.43 6.61
C GLY A 130 10.63 -0.01 7.10
N PHE A 131 9.53 0.60 6.68
CA PHE A 131 9.16 1.96 7.08
C PHE A 131 8.52 2.00 8.48
N THR A 132 7.60 1.08 8.78
CA THR A 132 7.01 0.91 10.12
C THR A 132 7.02 -0.57 10.49
N PRO A 133 8.06 -1.06 11.19
CA PRO A 133 8.25 -2.48 11.47
C PRO A 133 7.10 -3.13 12.23
N ARG A 134 6.40 -4.09 11.59
CA ARG A 134 5.24 -4.78 12.17
C ARG A 134 5.54 -5.48 13.50
N ASP A 135 6.75 -6.04 13.64
CA ASP A 135 7.13 -6.80 14.83
C ASP A 135 7.26 -5.90 16.06
N SER A 136 7.57 -4.62 15.86
CA SER A 136 7.61 -3.59 16.91
C SER A 136 6.23 -3.05 17.28
N PHE A 137 5.24 -3.21 16.38
CA PHE A 137 3.90 -2.60 16.48
C PHE A 137 2.79 -3.62 16.18
N LYS A 138 2.92 -4.83 16.73
CA LYS A 138 2.06 -5.97 16.37
C LYS A 138 0.57 -5.70 16.55
N ALA A 139 0.17 -5.09 17.66
CA ALA A 139 -1.24 -4.79 17.93
C ALA A 139 -1.81 -3.77 16.95
N GLN A 140 -1.03 -2.75 16.59
CA GLN A 140 -1.40 -1.73 15.60
C GLN A 140 -1.51 -2.36 14.20
N TRP A 141 -0.62 -3.28 13.87
CA TRP A 141 -0.64 -4.01 12.61
C TRP A 141 -1.87 -4.92 12.50
N GLU A 142 -2.18 -5.68 13.55
CA GLU A 142 -3.40 -6.49 13.64
C GLU A 142 -4.65 -5.61 13.50
N HIS A 143 -4.68 -4.44 14.15
CA HIS A 143 -5.78 -3.48 14.02
C HIS A 143 -5.94 -2.95 12.60
N ALA A 144 -4.83 -2.52 11.96
CA ALA A 144 -4.85 -2.01 10.59
C ALA A 144 -5.33 -3.07 9.58
N ARG A 145 -4.94 -4.33 9.77
CA ARG A 145 -5.40 -5.45 8.94
C ARG A 145 -6.86 -5.79 9.15
N ALA A 146 -7.35 -5.67 10.39
CA ALA A 146 -8.72 -6.06 10.73
C ALA A 146 -9.77 -5.29 9.92
N ASP A 147 -9.51 -4.04 9.55
CA ASP A 147 -10.42 -3.28 8.69
C ASP A 147 -10.63 -3.92 7.32
N VAL A 148 -9.55 -4.32 6.65
CA VAL A 148 -9.59 -4.94 5.32
C VAL A 148 -10.16 -6.35 5.41
N GLN A 149 -9.83 -7.08 6.48
CA GLN A 149 -10.42 -8.40 6.76
C GLN A 149 -11.93 -8.31 6.95
N ARG A 150 -12.44 -7.35 7.73
CA ARG A 150 -13.88 -7.17 7.93
C ARG A 150 -14.60 -6.87 6.62
N LEU A 151 -14.07 -5.98 5.79
CA LEU A 151 -14.67 -5.71 4.47
C LEU A 151 -14.72 -6.97 3.61
N ARG A 152 -13.63 -7.73 3.51
CA ARG A 152 -13.58 -9.00 2.78
C ARG A 152 -14.63 -9.99 3.31
N ASP A 153 -14.71 -10.14 4.63
CA ASP A 153 -15.63 -11.09 5.27
C ASP A 153 -17.09 -10.68 5.07
N GLU A 154 -17.39 -9.38 5.13
CA GLU A 154 -18.72 -8.82 4.83
C GLU A 154 -19.12 -9.07 3.37
N LEU A 155 -18.18 -8.87 2.42
CA LEU A 155 -18.43 -9.15 1.01
C LEU A 155 -18.66 -10.64 0.75
N HIS A 156 -17.86 -11.52 1.37
CA HIS A 156 -18.11 -12.98 1.31
C HIS A 156 -19.50 -13.33 1.84
N ALA A 157 -19.88 -12.78 3.00
CA ALA A 157 -21.17 -13.06 3.64
C ALA A 157 -22.37 -12.61 2.81
N ARG A 158 -22.21 -11.52 2.03
CA ARG A 158 -23.28 -10.91 1.24
C ARG A 158 -23.19 -11.21 -0.25
N ARG A 159 -22.21 -12.01 -0.67
CA ARG A 159 -21.86 -12.19 -2.09
C ARG A 159 -23.07 -12.56 -2.95
N ASP A 160 -23.84 -13.55 -2.52
CA ASP A 160 -24.96 -14.06 -3.31
C ASP A 160 -26.12 -13.06 -3.36
N ASP A 161 -26.36 -12.31 -2.27
CA ASP A 161 -27.36 -11.24 -2.23
C ASP A 161 -26.99 -10.09 -3.18
N ILE A 162 -25.70 -9.72 -3.23
CA ILE A 162 -25.23 -8.66 -4.13
C ILE A 162 -25.37 -9.10 -5.59
N ARG A 163 -24.99 -10.34 -5.92
CA ARG A 163 -25.13 -10.88 -7.27
C ARG A 163 -26.58 -10.89 -7.73
N ALA A 164 -27.49 -11.33 -6.87
CA ALA A 164 -28.92 -11.33 -7.17
C ALA A 164 -29.46 -9.90 -7.41
N ALA A 165 -29.00 -8.91 -6.64
CA ALA A 165 -29.37 -7.51 -6.84
C ALA A 165 -28.87 -6.96 -8.18
N GLN A 166 -27.61 -7.23 -8.53
CA GLN A 166 -27.01 -6.82 -9.81
C GLN A 166 -27.74 -7.43 -11.02
N GLU A 167 -28.10 -8.72 -10.94
CA GLU A 167 -28.88 -9.39 -11.98
C GLU A 167 -30.26 -8.75 -12.16
N ALA A 168 -30.95 -8.45 -11.05
CA ALA A 168 -32.26 -7.81 -11.08
C ALA A 168 -32.23 -6.39 -11.68
N GLU A 169 -31.19 -5.61 -11.38
CA GLU A 169 -31.00 -4.27 -11.95
C GLU A 169 -30.74 -4.34 -13.46
N ARG A 170 -29.94 -5.32 -13.93
CA ARG A 170 -29.65 -5.50 -15.36
C ARG A 170 -30.87 -5.94 -16.16
N ASP A 171 -31.72 -6.78 -15.58
CA ASP A 171 -32.90 -7.32 -16.27
C ASP A 171 -34.11 -6.37 -16.23
N GLY A 172 -34.08 -5.33 -15.37
CA GLY A 172 -35.16 -4.35 -15.19
C GLY A 172 -34.95 -2.99 -15.86
N GLY A 173 -33.77 -2.74 -16.46
CA GLY A 173 -33.44 -1.51 -17.21
C GLY A 173 -33.66 -1.63 -18.71
#